data_AF-A0A946NKH9-F1
#
_entry.id   AF-A0A946NKH9-F1
#
_cell.length_a   1.000
_cell.length_b   1.000
_cell.length_c   1.000
_cell.angle_alpha   90.00
_cell.angle_beta   90.00
_cell.angle_gamma   90.00
#
_symmetry.space_group_name_H-M   'P 1'
#
loop_
_entity.id
_entity.type
_entity.pdbx_description
1 polymer ?
#
loop_
_entity_poly.entity_id
_entity_poly.type
_entity_poly.pdbx_seq_one_letter_code
_entity_poly.pdbx_strand_id
1 'polypeptide(L)'
;MYTPTSNNSQDKNIPTKKVTLPYEKEKAGKKAKQFLRGPINYLQLVKASNLPGRAIHVFIVICFLYGVTKSRTFKLKSSLLREFGVKRCAGYVALKALENAGLVSVVRRNGCNPMVTILEAIRIDTLTENKERGSL
;
A
#
# COMPACT_ATOMS: atom_id res chain seq x y z
N MET A 1 22.94 -11.73 -42.36
CA MET A 1 23.75 -11.36 -41.19
C MET A 1 24.12 -9.89 -41.34
N TYR A 2 23.43 -8.99 -40.63
CA TYR A 2 23.71 -7.56 -40.67
C TYR A 2 24.46 -7.19 -39.39
N THR A 3 25.69 -6.72 -39.48
CA THR A 3 26.42 -6.12 -38.35
C THR A 3 26.25 -4.60 -38.43
N PRO A 4 25.68 -3.94 -37.42
CA PRO A 4 25.71 -2.48 -37.38
C PRO A 4 27.14 -2.02 -37.09
N THR A 5 27.81 -1.51 -38.12
CA THR A 5 29.09 -0.81 -38.01
C THR A 5 28.90 0.43 -37.15
N SER A 6 29.72 0.59 -36.11
CA SER A 6 29.70 1.76 -35.24
C SER A 6 29.94 3.02 -36.08
N ASN A 7 28.92 3.88 -36.21
CA ASN A 7 29.14 5.18 -36.82
C ASN A 7 29.49 6.20 -35.73
N ASN A 8 30.66 6.77 -35.93
CA ASN A 8 31.40 7.65 -35.06
C ASN A 8 30.58 8.93 -34.79
N SER A 9 30.46 9.31 -33.52
CA SER A 9 29.69 10.44 -33.04
C SER A 9 30.14 11.79 -33.64
N GLN A 10 29.57 12.17 -34.80
CA GLN A 10 29.72 13.52 -35.38
C GLN A 10 28.77 14.56 -34.76
N ASP A 11 27.81 14.15 -33.93
CA ASP A 11 26.83 15.05 -33.29
C ASP A 11 27.35 15.81 -32.05
N LYS A 12 28.65 15.74 -31.74
CA LYS A 12 29.24 16.38 -30.55
C LYS A 12 29.24 17.91 -30.61
N ASN A 13 29.11 18.50 -31.80
CA ASN A 13 29.13 19.95 -32.01
C ASN A 13 27.75 20.57 -32.24
N ILE A 14 26.67 19.79 -32.12
CA ILE A 14 25.31 20.36 -32.14
C ILE A 14 25.08 21.04 -30.77
N PRO A 15 24.86 22.36 -30.73
CA PRO A 15 24.57 23.05 -29.48
C PRO A 15 23.22 22.55 -28.94
N THR A 16 23.29 21.58 -28.02
CA THR A 16 22.11 21.01 -27.37
C THR A 16 21.76 21.85 -26.16
N LYS A 17 20.72 22.67 -26.28
CA LYS A 17 20.08 23.29 -25.12
C LYS A 17 19.13 22.26 -24.51
N LYS A 18 19.41 21.80 -23.28
CA LYS A 18 18.45 20.97 -22.54
C LYS A 18 17.14 21.73 -22.41
N VAL A 19 16.10 21.25 -23.08
CA VAL A 19 14.74 21.74 -22.89
C VAL A 19 14.26 21.14 -21.57
N THR A 20 14.13 21.96 -20.53
CA THR A 20 13.41 21.54 -19.32
C THR A 20 11.94 21.46 -19.70
N LEU A 21 11.39 20.24 -19.72
CA LEU A 21 10.00 20.05 -20.07
C LEU A 21 9.13 20.58 -18.91
N PRO A 22 8.00 21.25 -19.19
CA PRO A 22 7.16 21.84 -18.13
C PRO A 22 6.69 20.79 -17.11
N TYR A 23 6.64 19.51 -17.48
CA TYR A 23 6.32 18.40 -16.58
C TYR A 23 7.48 17.93 -15.68
N GLU A 24 8.74 18.24 -16.01
CA GLU A 24 9.90 17.92 -15.16
C GLU A 24 10.03 18.90 -13.98
N LYS A 25 9.37 20.06 -14.10
CA LYS A 25 9.53 21.18 -13.16
C LYS A 25 8.72 21.00 -11.88
N GLU A 26 7.74 20.11 -11.87
CA GLU A 26 7.04 19.74 -10.65
C GLU A 26 7.81 18.61 -9.98
N LYS A 27 8.75 18.97 -9.09
CA LYS A 27 9.31 18.01 -8.14
C LYS A 27 8.18 17.50 -7.27
N ALA A 28 7.51 16.44 -7.74
CA ALA A 28 6.41 15.78 -7.06
C ALA A 28 6.85 15.52 -5.61
N GLY A 29 6.18 16.20 -4.67
CA GLY A 29 6.56 16.15 -3.26
C GLY A 29 6.60 14.70 -2.76
N LYS A 30 7.31 14.43 -1.67
CA LYS A 30 7.50 13.06 -1.14
C LYS A 30 6.19 12.24 -1.05
N LYS A 31 5.04 12.91 -0.85
CA LYS A 31 3.69 12.32 -0.82
C LYS A 31 3.19 11.80 -2.18
N ALA A 32 3.49 12.49 -3.27
CA ALA A 32 3.08 12.08 -4.62
C ALA A 32 3.76 10.78 -5.08
N LYS A 33 4.82 10.34 -4.39
CA LYS A 33 5.49 9.06 -4.62
C LYS A 33 4.99 7.93 -3.71
N GLN A 34 4.05 8.20 -2.81
CA GLN A 34 3.51 7.18 -1.92
C GLN A 34 2.43 6.38 -2.62
N PHE A 35 2.52 5.06 -2.51
CA PHE A 35 1.56 4.12 -3.10
C PHE A 35 1.18 3.06 -2.08
N LEU A 36 0.03 2.43 -2.31
CA LEU A 36 -0.41 1.28 -1.54
C LEU A 36 0.35 0.06 -2.03
N ARG A 37 1.12 -0.58 -1.14
CA ARG A 37 1.86 -1.81 -1.48
C ARG A 37 0.85 -2.92 -1.77
N GLY A 38 0.89 -3.50 -2.97
CA GLY A 38 0.14 -4.72 -3.29
C GLY A 38 0.81 -5.98 -2.73
N PRO A 39 0.16 -7.16 -2.72
CA PRO A 39 -1.25 -7.46 -3.02
C PRO A 39 -2.17 -7.18 -1.82
N ILE A 40 -3.44 -6.88 -2.06
CA ILE A 40 -4.50 -6.81 -1.03
C ILE A 40 -5.45 -7.97 -1.30
N ASN A 41 -5.76 -8.78 -0.29
CA ASN A 41 -6.68 -9.88 -0.44
C ASN A 41 -8.09 -9.33 -0.70
N TYR A 42 -8.68 -9.77 -1.82
CA TYR A 42 -10.02 -9.34 -2.24
C TYR A 42 -11.09 -9.63 -1.18
N LEU A 43 -11.07 -10.80 -0.55
CA LEU A 43 -12.05 -11.19 0.47
C LEU A 43 -11.98 -10.26 1.69
N GLN A 44 -10.79 -9.88 2.12
CA GLN A 44 -10.62 -8.93 3.22
C GLN A 44 -11.11 -7.54 2.85
N LEU A 45 -10.85 -7.11 1.61
CA LEU A 45 -11.32 -5.84 1.09
C LEU A 45 -12.85 -5.78 1.01
N VAL A 46 -13.49 -6.86 0.56
CA VAL A 46 -14.96 -7.00 0.55
C VAL A 46 -15.50 -6.98 1.97
N LYS A 47 -14.92 -7.76 2.89
CA LYS A 47 -15.30 -7.76 4.31
C LYS A 47 -15.20 -6.35 4.90
N ALA A 48 -14.11 -5.64 4.68
CA ALA A 48 -13.92 -4.27 5.17
C ALA A 48 -14.88 -3.26 4.53
N SER A 49 -15.24 -3.46 3.26
CA SER A 49 -16.19 -2.62 2.52
C SER A 49 -17.63 -2.78 3.01
N ASN A 50 -18.01 -3.97 3.46
CA ASN A 50 -19.35 -4.24 3.99
C ASN A 50 -19.56 -3.72 5.42
N LEU A 51 -18.51 -3.22 6.08
CA LEU A 51 -18.61 -2.70 7.43
C LEU A 51 -19.07 -1.23 7.43
N PRO A 52 -19.89 -0.83 8.41
CA PRO A 52 -20.41 0.53 8.48
C PRO A 52 -19.33 1.57 8.79
N GLY A 53 -19.62 2.83 8.44
CA GLY A 53 -18.82 3.99 8.78
C GLY A 53 -17.60 4.18 7.88
N ARG A 54 -16.40 4.26 8.47
CA ARG A 54 -15.13 4.49 7.76
C ARG A 54 -14.20 3.28 7.84
N ALA A 55 -14.75 2.09 8.04
CA ALA A 55 -14.00 0.84 8.17
C ALA A 55 -13.07 0.61 6.99
N ILE A 56 -13.56 0.74 5.75
CA ILE A 56 -12.73 0.60 4.54
C ILE A 56 -11.58 1.60 4.46
N HIS A 57 -11.79 2.84 4.92
CA HIS A 57 -10.74 3.86 4.92
C HIS A 57 -9.64 3.48 5.92
N VAL A 58 -10.03 3.05 7.12
CA VAL A 58 -9.09 2.58 8.15
C VAL A 58 -8.35 1.33 7.69
N PHE A 59 -9.02 0.41 6.99
CA PHE A 59 -8.40 -0.77 6.41
C PHE A 59 -7.33 -0.40 5.37
N ILE A 60 -7.61 0.54 4.47
CA ILE A 60 -6.61 1.05 3.51
C ILE A 60 -5.40 1.66 4.22
N VAL A 61 -5.61 2.44 5.29
CA VAL A 61 -4.52 3.01 6.11
C VAL A 61 -3.67 1.91 6.75
N ILE A 62 -4.29 0.86 7.25
CA ILE A 62 -3.60 -0.31 7.83
C ILE A 62 -2.76 -1.02 6.76
N CYS A 63 -3.31 -1.25 5.56
CA CYS A 63 -2.57 -1.82 4.43
C CYS A 63 -1.40 -0.92 4.00
N PHE A 64 -1.59 0.40 3.98
CA PHE A 64 -0.52 1.35 3.67
C PHE A 64 0.60 1.28 4.72
N LEU A 65 0.25 1.31 6.01
CA LEU A 65 1.22 1.18 7.10
C LEU A 65 1.94 -0.16 7.09
N TYR A 66 1.25 -1.24 6.78
CA TYR A 66 1.85 -2.55 6.60
C TYR A 66 2.90 -2.54 5.47
N GLY A 67 2.58 -1.88 4.35
CA GLY A 67 3.51 -1.70 3.24
C GLY A 67 4.75 -0.88 3.61
N VAL A 68 4.58 0.18 4.41
CA VAL A 68 5.66 1.07 4.83
C VAL A 68 6.56 0.44 5.91
N THR A 69 5.96 -0.18 6.92
CA THR A 69 6.67 -0.72 8.09
C THR A 69 7.21 -2.13 7.85
N LYS A 70 6.62 -2.87 6.91
CA LYS A 70 6.88 -4.30 6.69
C LYS A 70 6.67 -5.16 7.95
N SER A 71 5.90 -4.67 8.91
CA SER A 71 5.55 -5.34 10.17
C SER A 71 4.04 -5.54 10.26
N ARG A 72 3.61 -6.68 10.81
CA ARG A 72 2.19 -6.97 11.05
C ARG A 72 1.61 -6.22 12.25
N THR A 73 2.48 -5.78 13.16
CA THR A 73 2.09 -5.02 14.36
C THR A 73 2.69 -3.63 14.29
N PHE A 74 1.85 -2.60 14.41
CA PHE A 74 2.28 -1.20 14.37
C PHE A 74 1.33 -0.28 15.14
N LYS A 75 1.85 0.89 15.52
CA LYS A 75 1.05 1.95 16.13
C LYS A 75 0.31 2.74 15.05
N LEU A 76 -1.02 2.78 15.13
CA LEU A 76 -1.83 3.55 14.21
C LEU A 76 -1.88 5.02 14.66
N LYS A 77 -1.14 5.87 13.94
CA LYS A 77 -1.05 7.30 14.25
C LYS A 77 -2.35 8.02 13.90
N SER A 78 -2.87 8.81 14.83
CA SER A 78 -4.06 9.65 14.62
C SER A 78 -3.89 10.70 13.52
N SER A 79 -2.67 11.21 13.31
CA SER A 79 -2.34 12.13 12.22
C SER A 79 -2.50 11.50 10.85
N LEU A 80 -2.11 10.22 10.69
CA LEU A 80 -2.27 9.48 9.44
C LEU A 80 -3.75 9.19 9.17
N LEU A 81 -4.53 8.82 10.18
CA LEU A 81 -5.98 8.67 10.03
C LEU A 81 -6.65 9.96 9.54
N ARG A 82 -6.23 11.12 10.07
CA ARG A 82 -6.72 12.43 9.63
C ARG A 82 -6.37 12.75 8.18
N GLU A 83 -5.20 12.33 7.70
CA GLU A 83 -4.79 12.50 6.30
C GLU A 83 -5.72 11.74 5.34
N PHE A 84 -6.23 10.58 5.77
CA PHE A 84 -7.24 9.81 5.03
C PHE A 84 -8.69 10.24 5.34
N GLY A 85 -8.89 11.42 5.94
CA GLY A 85 -10.21 11.98 6.24
C GLY A 85 -10.93 11.32 7.41
N VAL A 86 -10.26 10.45 8.19
CA VAL A 86 -10.87 9.74 9.32
C VAL A 86 -10.71 10.54 10.61
N LYS A 87 -11.83 11.05 11.13
CA LYS A 87 -11.89 11.72 12.44
C LYS A 87 -11.72 10.70 13.57
N ARG A 88 -11.30 11.17 14.76
CA ARG A 88 -11.04 10.33 15.95
C ARG A 88 -12.21 9.38 16.27
N CYS A 89 -13.44 9.90 16.33
CA CYS A 89 -14.62 9.09 16.65
C CYS A 89 -14.91 8.04 15.57
N ALA A 90 -14.85 8.44 14.30
CA ALA A 90 -15.03 7.53 13.16
C ALA A 90 -13.96 6.44 13.13
N GLY A 91 -12.71 6.78 13.46
CA GLY A 91 -11.60 5.84 13.57
C GLY A 91 -11.82 4.83 14.70
N TYR A 92 -12.36 5.25 15.83
CA TYR A 92 -12.69 4.35 16.94
C TYR A 92 -13.78 3.33 16.54
N VAL A 93 -14.87 3.82 15.95
CA VAL A 93 -15.98 2.96 15.47
C VAL A 93 -15.48 2.00 14.38
N ALA A 94 -14.72 2.50 13.42
CA ALA A 94 -14.14 1.72 12.34
C ALA A 94 -13.18 0.63 12.86
N LEU A 95 -12.28 0.96 13.80
CA LEU A 95 -11.38 -0.03 14.41
C LEU A 95 -12.14 -1.12 15.16
N LYS A 96 -13.20 -0.75 15.87
CA LYS A 96 -14.06 -1.73 16.56
C LYS A 96 -14.78 -2.64 15.57
N ALA A 97 -15.29 -2.09 14.46
CA ALA A 97 -15.92 -2.89 13.40
C ALA A 97 -14.93 -3.85 12.73
N LEU A 98 -13.71 -3.40 12.44
CA LEU A 98 -12.66 -4.24 11.83
C LEU A 98 -12.19 -5.34 12.79
N GLU A 99 -12.12 -5.05 14.08
CA GLU A 99 -11.80 -6.02 15.14
C GLU A 99 -12.90 -7.07 15.27
N ASN A 100 -14.16 -6.66 15.31
CA ASN A 100 -15.31 -7.57 15.33
C ASN A 100 -15.41 -8.45 14.08
N ALA A 101 -14.96 -7.95 12.92
CA ALA A 101 -14.92 -8.72 11.68
C ALA A 101 -13.73 -9.69 11.59
N GLY A 102 -12.86 -9.74 12.61
CA GLY A 102 -11.69 -10.62 12.66
C GLY A 102 -10.58 -10.25 11.68
N LEU A 103 -10.58 -9.02 11.14
CA LEU A 103 -9.55 -8.58 10.20
C LEU A 103 -8.28 -8.14 10.93
N VAL A 104 -8.43 -7.54 12.10
CA VAL A 104 -7.34 -6.98 12.92
C VAL A 104 -7.59 -7.19 14.40
N SER A 105 -6.54 -7.17 15.21
CA SER A 105 -6.61 -7.08 16.67
C SER A 105 -6.09 -5.71 17.12
N VAL A 106 -6.72 -5.10 18.11
CA VAL A 106 -6.39 -3.73 18.55
C VAL A 106 -6.15 -3.66 20.06
N VAL A 107 -4.89 -3.45 20.44
CA VAL A 107 -4.54 -3.14 21.83
C VAL A 107 -4.63 -1.63 22.05
N ARG A 108 -5.53 -1.22 22.96
CA ARG A 108 -5.79 0.17 23.31
C ARG A 108 -5.23 0.47 24.70
N ARG A 109 -4.53 1.59 24.85
CA ARG A 109 -4.07 2.12 26.15
C ARG A 109 -4.45 3.60 26.23
N ASN A 110 -4.90 4.05 27.39
CA ASN A 110 -5.29 5.44 27.61
C ASN A 110 -4.13 6.39 27.26
N GLY A 111 -4.44 7.49 26.57
CA GLY A 111 -3.46 8.49 26.13
C GLY A 111 -2.50 8.03 25.00
N CYS A 112 -2.59 6.78 24.54
CA CYS A 112 -1.69 6.22 23.53
C CYS A 112 -2.40 6.01 22.20
N ASN A 113 -1.63 6.06 21.11
CA ASN A 113 -2.10 5.56 19.82
C ASN A 113 -2.38 4.04 19.92
N PRO A 114 -3.48 3.55 19.34
CA PRO A 114 -3.80 2.13 19.36
C PRO A 114 -2.72 1.33 18.63
N MET A 115 -2.36 0.17 19.19
CA MET A 115 -1.48 -0.79 18.55
C MET A 115 -2.35 -1.79 17.80
N VAL A 116 -2.17 -1.86 16.49
CA VAL A 116 -2.96 -2.69 15.59
C VAL A 116 -2.08 -3.84 15.12
N THR A 117 -2.63 -5.05 15.18
CA THR A 117 -2.03 -6.27 14.65
C THR A 117 -2.93 -6.83 13.56
N ILE A 118 -2.37 -7.06 12.38
CA ILE A 118 -3.08 -7.71 11.27
C ILE A 118 -3.15 -9.21 11.56
N LEU A 119 -4.37 -9.74 11.68
CA LEU A 119 -4.59 -11.15 12.04
C LEU A 119 -4.47 -12.04 10.81
N GLU A 120 -5.13 -11.64 9.73
CA GLU A 120 -5.15 -12.41 8.50
C GLU A 120 -4.11 -11.81 7.54
N ALA A 121 -2.93 -12.43 7.52
CA ALA A 121 -1.93 -12.15 6.51
C ALA A 121 -2.25 -12.96 5.27
N ILE A 122 -2.28 -12.30 4.13
CA ILE A 122 -2.45 -12.90 2.81
C ILE A 122 -1.52 -14.10 2.67
N ARG A 123 -2.07 -15.31 2.82
CA ARG A 123 -1.38 -16.56 2.51
C ARG A 123 -1.63 -16.79 1.03
N ILE A 124 -0.75 -16.27 0.17
CA ILE A 124 -0.62 -16.77 -1.20
C ILE A 124 0.45 -17.84 -1.17
N ASP A 125 0.16 -18.94 -0.48
CA ASP A 125 1.01 -20.11 -0.57
C ASP A 125 0.55 -20.84 -1.82
N THR A 126 1.21 -20.53 -2.94
CA THR A 126 1.52 -21.48 -4.01
C THR A 126 0.50 -22.61 -4.23
N LEU A 127 -0.70 -22.28 -4.72
CA LEU A 127 -1.67 -23.26 -5.22
C LEU A 127 -1.47 -23.62 -6.70
N THR A 128 -0.23 -23.58 -7.20
CA THR A 128 0.06 -23.94 -8.60
C THR A 128 1.32 -24.79 -8.78
N GLU A 129 1.67 -25.65 -7.81
CA GLU A 129 2.72 -26.69 -8.02
C GLU A 129 2.23 -28.15 -7.85
N ASN A 130 0.97 -28.40 -7.48
CA ASN A 130 0.49 -29.77 -7.23
C ASN A 130 -0.63 -30.26 -8.17
N LYS A 131 -0.71 -29.74 -9.41
CA LYS A 131 -1.58 -30.34 -10.45
C LYS A 131 -0.84 -31.25 -11.44
N GLU A 132 0.45 -31.54 -11.23
CA GLU A 132 1.22 -32.46 -12.09
C GLU A 132 1.65 -33.78 -11.43
N ARG A 133 1.13 -34.11 -10.23
CA ARG A 133 1.37 -35.42 -9.59
C ARG A 133 0.09 -36.17 -9.26
N GLY A 134 -0.72 -36.34 -10.29
CA GLY A 134 -1.84 -37.28 -10.34
C GLY A 134 -1.94 -37.86 -11.75
N SER A 135 -0.84 -38.44 -12.23
CA SER A 135 -0.85 -39.40 -13.34
C SER A 135 -0.95 -40.78 -12.73
N LEU A 136 -1.97 -41.55 -13.13
CA LEU A 136 -1.96 -42.98 -13.48
C LEU A 136 -3.39 -43.40 -13.83
#